data_AF-A0AAV8PE01-F1
#
_entry.id   AF-A0AAV8PE01-F1
#
_cell.length_a   1.000
_cell.length_b   1.000
_cell.length_c   1.000
_cell.angle_alpha   90.00
_cell.angle_beta   90.00
_cell.angle_gamma   90.00
#
_symmetry.space_group_name_H-M   'P 1'
#
loop_
_entity.id
_entity.type
_entity.pdbx_description
1 polymer ?
#
loop_
_entity_poly.entity_id
_entity_poly.type
_entity_poly.pdbx_seq_one_letter_code
_entity_poly.pdbx_strand_id
1 'polypeptide(L)'
;MATSVAAKLLVPVSLSSSVVRLVPAVAAARIPRLHSPAIVPLRLRPRRPATSHRFFASSVSAPATSATISVGDKLPDSTLSYFGADGELKTVTVSELTKGKKAVLFAVPGAFTPTCSQKHLPGFVEKAGELRAKGVDTIACISVNDAFVMRAWKEDLKIGDEVLLLSDGNGEFTKALGVELDLRDKPVGLGVRSRRYAVLAEDGVVKVLNLEEGGAFTFSSADDMLKAL
;
A
#
# COMPACT_ATOMS: atom_id res chain seq x y z
N MET A 1 39.14 -50.01 27.43
CA MET A 1 38.56 -50.88 26.38
C MET A 1 37.76 -49.97 25.46
N ALA A 2 38.38 -49.53 24.36
CA ALA A 2 38.19 -50.08 23.00
C ALA A 2 37.03 -49.36 22.28
N THR A 3 37.34 -48.35 21.46
CA THR A 3 37.44 -48.37 19.96
C THR A 3 36.16 -47.85 19.28
N SER A 4 36.26 -46.77 18.49
CA SER A 4 36.12 -46.78 17.01
C SER A 4 34.65 -46.55 16.55
N VAL A 5 34.27 -45.77 15.52
CA VAL A 5 34.94 -44.99 14.47
C VAL A 5 33.88 -44.07 13.82
N ALA A 6 34.33 -42.97 13.23
CA ALA A 6 33.53 -42.06 12.41
C ALA A 6 33.01 -42.70 11.10
N ALA A 7 31.81 -42.31 10.66
CA ALA A 7 31.37 -42.51 9.29
C ALA A 7 30.64 -41.25 8.78
N LYS A 8 31.37 -40.44 8.00
CA LYS A 8 30.85 -39.41 7.11
C LYS A 8 30.00 -40.10 6.03
N LEU A 9 28.72 -39.77 5.95
CA LEU A 9 27.89 -40.14 4.81
C LEU A 9 28.12 -39.09 3.70
N LEU A 10 29.03 -39.40 2.77
CA LEU A 10 29.12 -38.71 1.48
C LEU A 10 27.93 -39.15 0.63
N VAL A 11 27.12 -38.20 0.19
CA VAL A 11 26.13 -38.37 -0.88
C VAL A 11 26.88 -38.36 -2.22
N PRO A 12 26.71 -39.35 -3.11
CA PRO A 12 27.33 -39.32 -4.42
C PRO A 12 26.59 -38.34 -5.34
N VAL A 13 27.31 -37.32 -5.81
CA VAL A 13 26.89 -36.46 -6.93
C VAL A 13 27.03 -37.29 -8.21
N SER A 14 25.90 -37.67 -8.79
CA SER A 14 25.84 -38.32 -10.10
C SER A 14 26.02 -37.25 -11.19
N LEU A 15 27.15 -37.35 -11.89
CA LEU A 15 27.43 -36.63 -13.13
C LEU A 15 26.57 -37.20 -14.25
N SER A 16 25.48 -36.51 -14.59
CA SER A 16 24.70 -36.80 -15.81
C SER A 16 25.21 -35.92 -16.94
N SER A 17 25.69 -36.61 -17.99
CA SER A 17 26.35 -36.09 -19.17
C SER A 17 25.50 -35.09 -19.96
N SER A 18 26.18 -34.07 -20.47
CA SER A 18 25.69 -33.06 -21.40
C SER A 18 24.96 -33.67 -22.59
N VAL A 19 23.65 -33.46 -22.67
CA VAL A 19 22.89 -33.66 -23.91
C VAL A 19 23.03 -32.40 -24.75
N VAL A 20 24.01 -32.42 -25.66
CA VAL A 20 24.11 -31.44 -26.75
C VAL A 20 22.93 -31.69 -27.68
N ARG A 21 21.92 -30.81 -27.64
CA ARG A 21 20.85 -30.79 -28.64
C ARG A 21 21.43 -30.31 -29.97
N LEU A 22 21.44 -31.20 -30.95
CA LEU A 22 21.72 -30.91 -32.35
C LEU A 22 20.64 -29.94 -32.88
N VAL A 23 21.03 -28.72 -33.22
CA VAL A 23 20.17 -27.75 -33.93
C VAL A 23 20.19 -28.14 -35.42
N PRO A 24 19.04 -28.36 -36.09
CA PRO A 24 19.06 -28.66 -37.51
C PRO A 24 19.43 -27.40 -38.30
N ALA A 25 20.35 -27.57 -39.25
CA ALA A 25 20.74 -26.52 -40.19
C ALA A 25 19.55 -26.11 -41.05
N VAL A 26 19.12 -24.85 -40.93
CA VAL A 26 18.10 -24.25 -41.79
C VAL A 26 18.73 -23.98 -43.16
N ALA A 27 18.19 -24.60 -44.20
CA ALA A 27 18.60 -24.40 -45.58
C ALA A 27 18.40 -22.93 -46.00
N ALA A 28 19.45 -22.33 -46.59
CA ALA A 28 19.42 -20.99 -47.12
C ALA A 28 18.49 -20.90 -48.34
N ALA A 29 17.33 -20.27 -48.17
CA ALA A 29 16.45 -19.93 -49.28
C ALA A 29 17.03 -18.76 -50.10
N ARG A 30 17.10 -18.94 -51.42
CA ARG A 30 17.55 -17.91 -52.38
C ARG A 30 16.61 -16.70 -52.38
N ILE A 31 17.15 -15.53 -52.08
CA ILE A 31 16.47 -14.23 -52.16
C ILE A 31 16.29 -13.85 -53.65
N PRO A 32 15.06 -13.56 -54.14
CA PRO A 32 14.88 -13.02 -55.48
C PRO A 32 15.28 -11.54 -55.53
N ARG A 33 15.96 -11.14 -56.62
CA ARG A 33 16.38 -9.76 -56.88
C ARG A 33 15.14 -8.85 -57.00
N LEU A 34 15.03 -7.89 -56.07
CA LEU A 34 14.07 -6.79 -56.19
C LEU A 34 14.46 -5.88 -57.36
N HIS A 35 13.46 -5.56 -58.18
CA HIS A 35 13.54 -4.52 -59.21
C HIS A 35 13.48 -3.14 -58.54
N SER A 36 14.40 -2.23 -58.92
CA SER A 36 14.36 -0.82 -58.53
C SER A 36 13.12 -0.11 -59.11
N PRO A 37 12.31 0.59 -58.31
CA PRO A 37 11.36 1.55 -58.85
C PRO A 37 12.08 2.88 -59.15
N ALA A 38 11.68 3.52 -60.24
CA ALA A 38 12.17 4.82 -60.66
C ALA A 38 11.82 5.91 -59.62
N ILE A 39 12.80 6.78 -59.34
CA ILE A 39 12.67 7.94 -58.46
C ILE A 39 11.81 9.00 -59.17
N VAL A 40 10.64 9.30 -58.62
CA VAL A 40 9.82 10.46 -59.02
C VAL A 40 10.19 11.64 -58.11
N PRO A 41 10.51 12.84 -58.65
CA PRO A 41 10.84 13.98 -57.81
C PRO A 41 9.58 14.53 -57.14
N LEU A 42 9.55 14.46 -55.81
CA LEU A 42 8.48 15.02 -55.00
C LEU A 42 8.58 16.56 -55.00
N ARG A 43 7.65 17.24 -55.67
CA ARG A 43 7.52 18.71 -55.57
C ARG A 43 7.10 19.09 -54.15
N LEU A 44 7.99 19.77 -53.42
CA LEU A 44 7.72 20.39 -52.14
C LEU A 44 6.66 21.49 -52.29
N ARG A 45 5.51 21.31 -51.62
CA ARG A 45 4.50 22.37 -51.45
C ARG A 45 4.91 23.27 -50.27
N PRO A 46 4.72 24.61 -50.37
CA PRO A 46 5.00 25.50 -49.25
C PRO A 46 4.05 25.20 -48.08
N ARG A 47 4.62 25.07 -46.86
CA ARG A 47 3.87 24.92 -45.61
C ARG A 47 3.11 26.21 -45.30
N ARG A 48 1.80 26.10 -45.07
CA ARG A 48 0.99 27.17 -44.45
C ARG A 48 1.46 27.38 -42.99
N PRO A 49 1.50 28.63 -42.50
CA PRO A 49 1.84 28.89 -41.10
C PRO A 49 0.73 28.33 -40.19
N ALA A 50 1.14 27.61 -39.15
CA ALA A 50 0.23 27.07 -38.15
C ALA A 50 -0.36 28.20 -37.32
N THR A 51 -1.68 28.28 -37.26
CA THR A 51 -2.41 29.14 -36.33
C THR A 51 -2.10 28.70 -34.90
N SER A 52 -1.53 29.62 -34.12
CA SER A 52 -1.33 29.48 -32.68
C SER A 52 -2.69 29.38 -32.00
N HIS A 53 -3.14 28.15 -31.74
CA HIS A 53 -4.20 27.92 -30.78
C HIS A 53 -3.59 28.15 -29.39
N ARG A 54 -3.92 29.29 -28.77
CA ARG A 54 -3.68 29.51 -27.34
C ARG A 54 -4.38 28.39 -26.58
N PHE A 55 -3.60 27.42 -26.12
CA PHE A 55 -4.06 26.49 -25.11
C PHE A 55 -4.30 27.29 -23.84
N PHE A 56 -5.57 27.55 -23.53
CA PHE A 56 -5.98 27.93 -22.20
C PHE A 56 -5.65 26.74 -21.29
N ALA A 57 -4.55 26.85 -20.55
CA ALA A 57 -4.28 25.97 -19.43
C ALA A 57 -5.37 26.23 -18.38
N SER A 58 -6.43 25.44 -18.41
CA SER A 58 -7.39 25.40 -17.33
C SER A 58 -6.68 24.76 -16.14
N SER A 59 -6.24 25.57 -15.19
CA SER A 59 -5.72 25.11 -13.91
C SER A 59 -6.89 24.50 -13.15
N VAL A 60 -7.13 23.21 -13.36
CA VAL A 60 -7.95 22.42 -12.44
C VAL A 60 -7.14 22.35 -11.14
N SER A 61 -7.49 23.23 -10.20
CA SER A 61 -7.07 23.12 -8.81
C SER A 61 -7.39 21.70 -8.34
N ALA A 62 -6.40 21.00 -7.81
CA ALA A 62 -6.66 19.79 -7.03
C ALA A 62 -7.73 20.13 -5.97
N PRO A 63 -8.71 19.25 -5.71
CA PRO A 63 -9.71 19.52 -4.71
C PRO A 63 -9.01 19.60 -3.35
N ALA A 64 -9.29 20.68 -2.61
CA ALA A 64 -8.88 20.81 -1.22
C ALA A 64 -9.33 19.56 -0.44
N THR A 65 -8.47 19.08 0.45
CA THR A 65 -8.69 17.86 1.23
C THR A 65 -9.84 18.06 2.21
N SER A 66 -11.08 17.81 1.78
CA SER A 66 -12.26 17.84 2.65
C SER A 66 -12.69 16.41 2.93
N ALA A 67 -12.45 15.93 4.15
CA ALA A 67 -13.16 14.77 4.67
C ALA A 67 -14.60 15.15 5.02
N THR A 68 -15.46 14.14 5.12
CA THR A 68 -16.82 14.33 5.66
C THR A 68 -16.80 14.36 7.19
N ILE A 69 -15.88 13.61 7.80
CA ILE A 69 -15.68 13.57 9.25
C ILE A 69 -14.95 14.82 9.75
N SER A 70 -15.32 15.32 10.93
CA SER A 70 -14.67 16.43 11.64
C SER A 70 -14.39 16.10 13.10
N VAL A 71 -13.59 16.93 13.76
CA VAL A 71 -13.42 16.89 15.22
C VAL A 71 -14.77 17.17 15.90
N GLY A 72 -15.13 16.35 16.89
CA GLY A 72 -16.42 16.38 17.57
C GLY A 72 -17.45 15.39 17.02
N ASP A 73 -17.25 14.87 15.81
CA ASP A 73 -18.13 13.86 15.25
C ASP A 73 -17.89 12.48 15.85
N LYS A 74 -18.92 11.64 15.82
CA LYS A 74 -18.79 10.21 16.13
C LYS A 74 -18.28 9.47 14.90
N LEU A 75 -17.31 8.58 15.09
CA LEU A 75 -16.81 7.73 14.02
C LEU A 75 -17.96 6.88 13.43
N PRO A 76 -18.02 6.72 12.09
CA PRO A 76 -19.01 5.87 11.46
C PRO A 76 -18.78 4.43 11.89
N ASP A 77 -19.87 3.74 12.19
CA ASP A 77 -19.80 2.33 12.56
C ASP A 77 -19.66 1.50 11.29
N SER A 78 -18.55 0.77 11.19
CA SER A 78 -18.24 -0.11 10.06
C SER A 78 -17.56 -1.35 10.59
N THR A 79 -17.70 -2.46 9.87
CA THR A 79 -17.09 -3.73 10.24
C THR A 79 -15.74 -3.88 9.53
N LEU A 80 -14.70 -4.13 10.30
CA LEU A 80 -13.34 -4.33 9.84
C LEU A 80 -12.92 -5.78 10.11
N SER A 81 -12.10 -6.35 9.22
CA SER A 81 -11.63 -7.73 9.35
C SER A 81 -10.16 -7.77 9.80
N TYR A 82 -9.77 -8.79 10.55
CA TYR A 82 -8.38 -8.99 11.00
C TYR A 82 -8.11 -10.45 11.33
N PHE A 83 -6.83 -10.79 11.51
CA PHE A 83 -6.45 -12.10 12.03
C PHE A 83 -6.16 -12.02 13.53
N GLY A 84 -6.84 -12.85 14.32
CA GLY A 84 -6.63 -12.97 15.76
C GLY A 84 -5.31 -13.67 16.09
N ALA A 85 -4.93 -13.67 17.38
CA ALA A 85 -3.74 -14.37 17.86
C ALA A 85 -3.79 -15.89 17.68
N ASP A 86 -5.00 -16.45 17.53
CA ASP A 86 -5.28 -17.83 17.17
C ASP A 86 -5.11 -18.13 15.67
N GLY A 87 -4.81 -17.10 14.86
CA GLY A 87 -4.65 -17.25 13.41
C GLY A 87 -5.98 -17.37 12.65
N GLU A 88 -7.12 -17.11 13.31
CA GLU A 88 -8.43 -17.12 12.68
C GLU A 88 -8.81 -15.74 12.14
N LEU A 89 -9.52 -15.73 11.01
CA LEU A 89 -10.12 -14.52 10.45
C LEU A 89 -11.32 -14.11 11.32
N LYS A 90 -11.27 -12.88 11.81
CA LYS A 90 -12.27 -12.28 12.70
C LYS A 90 -12.73 -10.94 12.14
N THR A 91 -13.87 -10.48 12.65
CA THR A 91 -14.38 -9.14 12.41
C THR A 91 -14.51 -8.37 13.72
N VAL A 92 -14.51 -7.05 13.63
CA VAL A 92 -14.74 -6.13 14.74
C VAL A 92 -15.39 -4.86 14.20
N THR A 93 -16.30 -4.27 14.95
CA THR A 93 -16.88 -2.97 14.59
C THR A 93 -16.03 -1.83 15.13
N VAL A 94 -16.07 -0.68 14.47
CA VAL A 94 -15.41 0.54 14.97
C VAL A 94 -15.92 0.89 16.37
N SER A 95 -17.22 0.73 16.63
CA SER A 95 -17.79 0.94 17.96
C SER A 95 -17.20 0.02 19.02
N GLU A 96 -16.97 -1.27 18.74
CA GLU A 96 -16.31 -2.21 19.67
C GLU A 96 -14.85 -1.81 19.98
N LEU A 97 -14.16 -1.23 19.01
CA LEU A 97 -12.80 -0.73 19.18
C LEU A 97 -12.74 0.52 20.04
N THR A 98 -13.75 1.40 19.98
CA THR A 98 -13.66 2.75 20.56
C THR A 98 -14.58 3.01 21.75
N LYS A 99 -15.64 2.22 21.96
CA LYS A 99 -16.62 2.45 23.02
C LYS A 99 -15.98 2.37 24.40
N GLY A 100 -16.16 3.43 25.19
CA GLY A 100 -15.59 3.57 26.54
C GLY A 100 -14.06 3.57 26.59
N LYS A 101 -13.39 3.75 25.45
CA LYS A 101 -11.93 3.66 25.30
C LYS A 101 -11.37 4.94 24.69
N LYS A 102 -10.10 5.20 24.96
CA LYS A 102 -9.27 6.12 24.17
C LYS A 102 -8.55 5.32 23.10
N ALA A 103 -8.85 5.60 21.84
CA ALA A 103 -8.34 4.86 20.69
C ALA A 103 -7.57 5.78 19.75
N VAL A 104 -6.42 5.31 19.27
CA VAL A 104 -5.69 5.88 18.14
C VAL A 104 -5.88 4.98 16.93
N LEU A 105 -6.63 5.47 15.94
CA LEU A 105 -6.85 4.80 14.66
C LEU A 105 -6.08 5.57 13.59
N PHE A 106 -5.20 4.89 12.86
CA PHE A 106 -4.48 5.51 11.73
C PHE A 106 -4.65 4.67 10.49
N ALA A 107 -4.69 5.32 9.32
CA ALA A 107 -4.81 4.64 8.05
C ALA A 107 -3.63 4.90 7.13
N VAL A 108 -3.39 3.94 6.26
CA VAL A 108 -2.36 3.99 5.23
C VAL A 108 -2.96 3.71 3.84
N PRO A 109 -2.39 4.30 2.77
CA PRO A 109 -2.84 4.00 1.41
C PRO A 109 -2.66 2.53 0.99
N GLY A 110 -1.71 1.81 1.59
CA GLY A 110 -1.54 0.40 1.29
C GLY A 110 -0.44 -0.29 2.06
N ALA A 111 -0.68 -1.55 2.40
CA ALA A 111 0.32 -2.49 2.87
C ALA A 111 1.47 -2.61 1.84
N PHE A 112 2.68 -2.89 2.33
CA PHE A 112 3.91 -3.03 1.53
C PHE A 112 4.36 -1.77 0.74
N THR A 113 3.70 -0.62 0.90
CA THR A 113 4.14 0.63 0.25
C THR A 113 5.23 1.35 1.08
N PRO A 114 6.23 2.01 0.45
CA PRO A 114 7.46 2.42 1.13
C PRO A 114 7.27 3.23 2.42
N THR A 115 6.57 4.38 2.36
CA THR A 115 6.36 5.24 3.54
C THR A 115 5.56 4.52 4.64
N CYS A 116 4.60 3.68 4.25
CA CYS A 116 3.75 2.97 5.19
C CYS A 116 4.52 1.89 5.94
N SER A 117 5.38 1.14 5.24
CA SER A 117 6.15 0.02 5.79
C SER A 117 7.45 0.42 6.45
N GLN A 118 8.03 1.59 6.11
CA GLN A 118 9.32 2.03 6.65
C GLN A 118 9.20 3.10 7.73
N LYS A 119 8.05 3.80 7.81
CA LYS A 119 7.90 4.95 8.72
C LYS A 119 6.60 4.94 9.50
N HIS A 120 5.46 4.96 8.81
CA HIS A 120 4.17 5.24 9.47
C HIS A 120 3.79 4.14 10.47
N LEU A 121 3.62 2.90 10.01
CA LEU A 121 3.27 1.78 10.88
C LEU A 121 4.38 1.46 11.90
N PRO A 122 5.68 1.34 11.52
CA PRO A 122 6.75 1.10 12.49
C PRO A 122 6.82 2.16 13.60
N GLY A 123 6.62 3.44 13.28
CA GLY A 123 6.62 4.50 14.30
C GLY A 123 5.54 4.31 15.36
N PHE A 124 4.33 3.85 14.98
CA PHE A 124 3.29 3.51 15.96
C PHE A 124 3.62 2.28 16.79
N VAL A 125 4.32 1.29 16.21
CA VAL A 125 4.78 0.09 16.95
C VAL A 125 5.83 0.48 17.99
N GLU A 126 6.86 1.25 17.60
CA GLU A 126 7.92 1.73 18.49
C GLU A 126 7.36 2.58 19.64
N LYS A 127 6.32 3.38 19.37
CA LYS A 127 5.70 4.30 20.34
C LYS A 127 4.49 3.72 21.07
N ALA A 128 4.12 2.47 20.83
CA ALA A 128 2.93 1.87 21.41
C ALA A 128 2.94 1.87 22.94
N GLY A 129 4.09 1.62 23.56
CA GLY A 129 4.25 1.67 25.02
C GLY A 129 4.01 3.08 25.60
N GLU A 130 4.55 4.12 24.95
CA GLU A 130 4.35 5.52 25.35
C GLU A 130 2.88 5.95 25.20
N LEU A 131 2.24 5.57 24.10
CA LEU A 131 0.81 5.84 23.85
C LEU A 131 -0.06 5.17 24.91
N ARG A 132 0.20 3.89 25.24
CA ARG A 132 -0.50 3.16 26.30
C ARG A 132 -0.27 3.78 27.68
N ALA A 133 0.94 4.23 27.98
CA ALA A 133 1.24 4.94 29.22
C ALA A 133 0.48 6.26 29.38
N LYS A 134 0.06 6.89 28.26
CA LYS A 134 -0.85 8.05 28.23
C LYS A 134 -2.34 7.69 28.21
N GLY A 135 -2.66 6.42 28.47
CA GLY A 135 -4.03 5.92 28.58
C GLY A 135 -4.71 5.62 27.24
N VAL A 136 -3.96 5.41 26.15
CA VAL A 136 -4.53 4.88 24.90
C VAL A 136 -4.74 3.38 25.04
N ASP A 137 -5.99 2.93 24.99
CA ASP A 137 -6.39 1.53 25.12
C ASP A 137 -6.23 0.75 23.81
N THR A 138 -6.41 1.42 22.67
CA THR A 138 -6.42 0.78 21.35
C THR A 138 -5.55 1.56 20.37
N ILE A 139 -4.63 0.87 19.69
CA ILE A 139 -3.84 1.41 18.60
C ILE A 139 -4.07 0.50 17.40
N ALA A 140 -4.62 1.04 16.31
CA ALA A 140 -4.93 0.24 15.13
C ALA A 140 -4.56 0.91 13.82
N CYS A 141 -3.98 0.13 12.91
CA CYS A 141 -3.67 0.49 11.53
C CYS A 141 -4.76 -0.05 10.60
N ILE A 142 -5.33 0.82 9.78
CA ILE A 142 -6.38 0.49 8.81
C ILE A 142 -5.83 0.65 7.38
N SER A 143 -6.17 -0.28 6.50
CA SER A 143 -5.93 -0.16 5.06
C SER A 143 -7.08 -0.81 4.29
N VAL A 144 -7.29 -0.40 3.04
CA VAL A 144 -8.26 -1.05 2.14
C VAL A 144 -7.74 -2.37 1.52
N ASN A 145 -6.59 -2.84 1.96
CA ASN A 145 -6.13 -4.19 1.64
C ASN A 145 -6.99 -5.22 2.38
N ASP A 146 -7.18 -6.38 1.78
CA ASP A 146 -7.86 -7.50 2.43
C ASP A 146 -7.09 -8.03 3.64
N ALA A 147 -7.80 -8.76 4.51
CA ALA A 147 -7.25 -9.24 5.78
C ALA A 147 -6.06 -10.20 5.61
N PHE A 148 -5.96 -10.93 4.49
CA PHE A 148 -4.85 -11.86 4.26
C PHE A 148 -3.57 -11.09 3.94
N VAL A 149 -3.66 -10.05 3.12
CA VAL A 149 -2.55 -9.12 2.87
C VAL A 149 -2.15 -8.40 4.15
N MET A 150 -3.12 -7.91 4.94
CA MET A 150 -2.83 -7.25 6.21
C MET A 150 -2.12 -8.19 7.20
N ARG A 151 -2.50 -9.48 7.26
CA ARG A 151 -1.80 -10.50 8.06
C ARG A 151 -0.37 -10.71 7.58
N ALA A 152 -0.17 -10.97 6.28
CA ALA A 152 1.16 -11.19 5.73
C ALA A 152 2.08 -9.97 5.94
N TRP A 153 1.53 -8.76 5.84
CA TRP A 153 2.28 -7.54 6.11
C TRP A 153 2.67 -7.37 7.59
N LYS A 154 1.77 -7.76 8.51
CA LYS A 154 2.07 -7.83 9.94
C LYS A 154 3.27 -8.75 10.23
N GLU A 155 3.24 -9.94 9.63
CA GLU A 155 4.27 -10.97 9.79
C GLU A 155 5.61 -10.54 9.21
N ASP A 156 5.61 -9.94 8.01
CA ASP A 156 6.81 -9.41 7.35
C ASP A 156 7.52 -8.35 8.20
N LEU A 157 6.75 -7.45 8.79
CA LEU A 157 7.26 -6.41 9.70
C LEU A 157 7.50 -6.89 11.13
N LYS A 158 7.20 -8.16 11.44
CA LYS A 158 7.37 -8.79 12.76
C LYS A 158 6.65 -8.04 13.89
N ILE A 159 5.46 -7.53 13.59
CA ILE A 159 4.65 -6.77 14.55
C ILE A 159 3.90 -7.75 15.45
N GLY A 160 4.00 -7.57 16.76
CA GLY A 160 3.33 -8.36 17.78
C GLY A 160 1.93 -7.82 18.08
N ASP A 161 1.64 -7.56 19.34
CA ASP A 161 0.37 -7.05 19.84
C ASP A 161 0.36 -5.52 20.04
N GLU A 162 1.43 -4.83 19.65
CA GLU A 162 1.58 -3.37 19.82
C GLU A 162 0.49 -2.60 19.07
N VAL A 163 0.22 -3.03 17.84
CA VAL A 163 -0.76 -2.42 16.91
C VAL A 163 -1.64 -3.49 16.27
N LEU A 164 -2.95 -3.26 16.27
CA LEU A 164 -3.91 -4.10 15.56
C LEU A 164 -3.96 -3.71 14.08
N LEU A 165 -3.77 -4.67 13.16
CA LEU A 165 -3.88 -4.43 11.72
C LEU A 165 -5.27 -4.84 11.23
N LEU A 166 -6.03 -3.87 10.73
CA LEU A 166 -7.43 -3.97 10.34
C LEU A 166 -7.58 -3.77 8.83
N SER A 167 -8.33 -4.67 8.20
CA SER A 167 -8.70 -4.63 6.79
C SER A 167 -10.07 -3.96 6.64
N ASP A 168 -10.08 -2.80 5.97
CA ASP A 168 -11.25 -2.16 5.38
C ASP A 168 -11.37 -2.60 3.91
N GLY A 169 -11.39 -3.91 3.66
CA GLY A 169 -11.22 -4.48 2.31
C GLY A 169 -12.26 -4.03 1.27
N ASN A 170 -13.44 -3.61 1.73
CA ASN A 170 -14.49 -3.03 0.87
C ASN A 170 -14.42 -1.49 0.78
N GLY A 171 -13.55 -0.84 1.56
CA GLY A 171 -13.43 0.61 1.64
C GLY A 171 -14.64 1.30 2.29
N GLU A 172 -15.49 0.57 3.01
CA GLU A 172 -16.74 1.10 3.57
C GLU A 172 -16.46 2.15 4.64
N PHE A 173 -15.50 1.88 5.53
CA PHE A 173 -15.11 2.83 6.56
C PHE A 173 -14.42 4.06 5.94
N THR A 174 -13.48 3.82 5.03
CA THR A 174 -12.78 4.87 4.28
C THR A 174 -13.75 5.81 3.55
N LYS A 175 -14.76 5.23 2.89
CA LYS A 175 -15.80 5.99 2.18
C LYS A 175 -16.70 6.75 3.15
N ALA A 176 -17.11 6.14 4.26
CA ALA A 176 -17.96 6.78 5.27
C ALA A 176 -17.30 8.03 5.88
N LEU A 177 -15.97 8.02 6.04
CA LEU A 177 -15.21 9.19 6.49
C LEU A 177 -15.00 10.25 5.39
N GLY A 178 -15.26 9.92 4.12
CA GLY A 178 -14.95 10.79 2.97
C GLY A 178 -13.45 10.92 2.70
N VAL A 179 -12.64 9.93 3.08
CA VAL A 179 -11.17 9.97 2.98
C VAL A 179 -10.62 9.08 1.88
N GLU A 180 -11.40 8.83 0.84
CA GLU A 180 -10.97 8.09 -0.36
C GLU A 180 -9.88 8.86 -1.13
N LEU A 181 -8.88 8.13 -1.61
CA LEU A 181 -7.79 8.62 -2.45
C LEU A 181 -7.80 7.83 -3.76
N ASP A 182 -8.23 8.46 -4.84
CA ASP A 182 -8.22 7.84 -6.16
C ASP A 182 -6.84 7.93 -6.82
N LEU A 183 -6.20 6.78 -7.03
CA LEU A 183 -4.87 6.64 -7.65
C LEU A 183 -4.92 5.85 -8.95
N ARG A 184 -6.09 5.76 -9.59
CA ARG A 184 -6.25 5.06 -10.89
C ARG A 184 -5.44 5.69 -12.01
N ASP A 185 -5.12 6.98 -11.89
CA ASP A 185 -4.29 7.72 -12.85
C ASP A 185 -2.79 7.45 -12.69
N LYS A 186 -2.36 6.78 -11.60
CA LYS A 186 -0.95 6.50 -11.33
C LYS A 186 -0.49 5.21 -12.01
N PRO A 187 0.71 5.18 -12.63
CA PRO A 187 1.21 4.02 -13.36
C PRO A 187 1.44 2.78 -12.48
N VAL A 188 1.53 2.96 -11.17
CA VAL A 188 1.67 1.89 -10.18
C VAL A 188 0.42 1.03 -10.03
N GLY A 189 -0.76 1.50 -10.49
CA GLY A 189 -1.98 0.70 -10.50
C GLY A 189 -2.54 0.36 -9.11
N LEU A 190 -2.85 1.38 -8.30
CA LEU A 190 -3.33 1.17 -6.92
C LEU A 190 -4.85 1.17 -6.79
N GLY A 191 -5.60 1.79 -7.71
CA GLY A 191 -7.05 1.95 -7.56
C GLY A 191 -7.42 3.02 -6.53
N VAL A 192 -8.61 2.88 -5.94
CA VAL A 192 -9.07 3.76 -4.85
C VAL A 192 -8.55 3.23 -3.52
N ARG A 193 -7.93 4.10 -2.72
CA ARG A 193 -7.30 3.81 -1.42
C ARG A 193 -7.85 4.67 -0.31
N SER A 194 -7.45 4.40 0.92
CA SER A 194 -7.61 5.36 2.02
C SER A 194 -6.51 6.43 1.94
N ARG A 195 -6.85 7.69 2.20
CA ARG A 195 -5.84 8.71 2.51
C ARG A 195 -5.09 8.31 3.78
N ARG A 196 -3.88 8.85 3.93
CA ARG A 196 -3.15 8.71 5.19
C ARG A 196 -3.77 9.63 6.24
N TYR A 197 -4.06 9.10 7.42
CA TYR A 197 -4.47 9.92 8.55
C TYR A 197 -4.14 9.25 9.87
N ALA A 198 -4.22 10.01 10.96
CA ALA A 198 -4.31 9.52 12.32
C ALA A 198 -5.44 10.24 13.07
N VAL A 199 -6.22 9.48 13.83
CA VAL A 199 -7.37 9.95 14.62
C VAL A 199 -7.17 9.54 16.07
N LEU A 200 -7.35 10.49 16.98
CA LEU A 200 -7.62 10.20 18.39
C LEU A 200 -9.13 10.23 18.58
N ALA A 201 -9.70 9.16 19.10
CA ALA A 201 -11.10 9.08 19.46
C ALA A 201 -11.26 8.68 20.93
N GLU A 202 -12.23 9.30 21.61
CA GLU A 202 -12.63 8.93 22.97
C GLU A 202 -14.12 8.59 22.97
N ASP A 203 -14.46 7.37 23.38
CA ASP A 203 -15.82 6.81 23.28
C ASP A 203 -16.42 6.94 21.85
N GLY A 204 -15.56 6.73 20.86
CA GLY A 204 -15.89 6.85 19.43
C GLY A 204 -16.05 8.28 18.92
N VAL A 205 -15.86 9.31 19.76
CA VAL A 205 -15.91 10.72 19.34
C VAL A 205 -14.53 11.21 18.97
N VAL A 206 -14.38 11.76 17.76
CA VAL A 206 -13.12 12.29 17.24
C VAL A 206 -12.67 13.50 18.06
N LYS A 207 -11.47 13.42 18.63
CA LYS A 207 -10.80 14.51 19.37
C LYS A 207 -9.68 15.16 18.56
N VAL A 208 -9.01 14.37 17.72
CA VAL A 208 -7.95 14.83 16.81
C VAL A 208 -8.15 14.15 15.47
N LEU A 209 -7.99 14.89 14.39
CA LEU A 209 -7.99 14.39 13.01
C LEU A 209 -6.81 14.98 12.25
N ASN A 210 -5.77 14.16 12.08
CA ASN A 210 -4.57 14.49 11.33
C ASN A 210 -4.66 13.83 9.95
N LEU A 211 -5.35 14.49 9.02
CA LEU A 211 -5.57 14.01 7.65
C LEU A 211 -4.56 14.59 6.66
N GLU A 212 -3.81 13.73 5.99
CA GLU A 212 -2.78 14.13 5.04
C GLU A 212 -3.33 14.36 3.63
N GLU A 213 -2.67 15.24 2.89
CA GLU A 213 -2.96 15.46 1.46
C GLU A 213 -2.18 14.45 0.59
N GLY A 214 -2.91 13.77 -0.31
CA GLY A 214 -2.30 12.84 -1.27
C GLY A 214 -1.46 11.75 -0.61
N GLY A 215 -0.19 11.67 -0.99
CA GLY A 215 0.77 10.68 -0.47
C GLY A 215 1.61 11.15 0.72
N ALA A 216 1.32 12.33 1.29
CA ALA A 216 2.13 12.94 2.34
C ALA A 216 2.16 12.13 3.65
N PHE A 217 3.14 12.46 4.49
CA PHE A 217 3.32 11.96 5.85
C PHE A 217 4.06 13.04 6.64
N THR A 218 3.31 13.97 7.24
CA THR A 218 3.85 15.20 7.81
C THR A 218 3.36 15.47 9.23
N PHE A 219 2.12 15.14 9.56
CA PHE A 219 1.51 15.36 10.88
C PHE A 219 0.64 14.18 11.36
N SER A 220 0.58 13.07 10.63
CA SER A 220 -0.11 11.86 11.07
C SER A 220 0.77 10.88 11.87
N SER A 221 1.94 11.28 12.37
CA SER A 221 2.88 10.36 13.03
C SER A 221 2.47 10.01 14.46
N ALA A 222 3.06 8.95 15.03
CA ALA A 222 2.86 8.59 16.43
C ALA A 222 3.36 9.70 17.39
N ASP A 223 4.42 10.41 17.04
CA ASP A 223 4.92 11.56 17.82
C ASP A 223 3.91 12.71 17.80
N ASP A 224 3.20 12.93 16.69
CA ASP A 224 2.15 13.95 16.63
C ASP A 224 0.94 13.56 17.48
N MET A 225 0.58 12.28 17.51
CA MET A 225 -0.45 11.78 18.41
C MET A 225 -0.04 11.89 19.88
N LEU A 226 1.22 11.61 20.21
CA LEU A 226 1.76 11.78 21.57
C LEU A 226 1.73 13.24 22.04
N LYS A 227 1.94 14.22 21.15
CA LYS A 227 1.82 15.65 21.48
C LYS A 227 0.38 16.07 21.77
N ALA A 228 -0.60 15.36 21.23
CA ALA A 228 -2.02 15.68 21.38
C ALA A 228 -2.71 15.00 22.58
N LEU A 229 -1.99 14.08 23.27
CA LEU A 229 -2.43 13.35 24.47
C LEU A 229 -1.93 14.00 25.76
#